data_AF-A0A9Q6Z4H0-F1
#
_entry.id   AF-A0A9Q6Z4H0-F1
#
_cell.length_a   1.000
_cell.length_b   1.000
_cell.length_c   1.000
_cell.angle_alpha   90.00
_cell.angle_beta   90.00
_cell.angle_gamma   90.00
#
_symmetry.space_group_name_H-M   'P 1'
#
loop_
_entity.id
_entity.type
_entity.pdbx_description
1 polymer ?
#
loop_
_entity_poly.entity_id
_entity_poly.type
_entity_poly.pdbx_seq_one_letter_code
_entity_poly.pdbx_strand_id
1 'polypeptide(L)'
;MKLKNTCIVLGFLGLMISLLSFTNTTVVTESTVDPTEWKNLTVLPKDISKEELKKVMKEYSAALGVKCSYCHAPAAEGDGLDFASDAKKEKEFARHMIVMTRKINVENFNWNNDPNPENINAVTCNMCHKGKASPKK
;
A
#
# COMPACT_ATOMS: atom_id res chain seq x y z
N MET A 1 -54.49 -50.01 8.43
CA MET A 1 -53.81 -49.15 9.41
C MET A 1 -52.53 -48.53 8.80
N LYS A 2 -52.65 -47.66 7.79
CA LYS A 2 -51.52 -46.99 7.11
C LYS A 2 -51.91 -45.60 6.57
N LEU A 3 -52.57 -44.77 7.39
CA LEU A 3 -53.06 -43.45 6.95
C LEU A 3 -52.82 -42.33 7.99
N LYS A 4 -51.72 -42.41 8.77
CA LYS A 4 -51.45 -41.43 9.82
C LYS A 4 -50.08 -40.73 9.75
N ASN A 5 -49.20 -41.12 8.82
CA ASN A 5 -47.82 -40.59 8.78
C ASN A 5 -47.55 -39.58 7.67
N THR A 6 -48.47 -39.37 6.73
CA THR A 6 -48.24 -38.48 5.58
C THR A 6 -48.50 -37.00 5.87
N CYS A 7 -49.25 -36.68 6.93
CA CYS A 7 -49.57 -35.29 7.29
C CYS A 7 -48.50 -34.59 8.14
N ILE A 8 -47.54 -35.33 8.71
CA ILE A 8 -46.46 -34.74 9.53
C ILE A 8 -45.32 -34.19 8.65
N VAL A 9 -45.14 -34.72 7.44
CA VAL A 9 -44.03 -34.35 6.55
C VAL A 9 -44.24 -33.00 5.84
N LEU A 10 -45.48 -32.51 5.76
CA LEU A 10 -45.79 -31.23 5.09
C LEU A 10 -45.78 -30.00 6.03
N GLY A 11 -45.65 -30.21 7.35
CA GLY A 11 -45.61 -29.12 8.33
C GLY A 11 -44.22 -28.51 8.56
N PHE A 12 -43.14 -29.21 8.20
CA PHE A 12 -41.76 -28.73 8.40
C PHE A 12 -41.13 -28.14 7.13
N LEU A 13 -41.77 -28.26 5.97
CA LEU A 13 -41.26 -27.71 4.70
C LEU A 13 -41.55 -26.20 4.55
N GLY A 14 -42.41 -25.63 5.38
CA GLY A 14 -42.83 -24.21 5.30
C GLY A 14 -42.13 -23.25 6.27
N LEU A 15 -41.32 -23.73 7.22
CA LEU A 15 -40.70 -22.90 8.27
C LEU A 15 -39.16 -22.90 8.24
N MET A 16 -38.55 -23.27 7.12
CA MET A 16 -37.10 -23.18 6.89
C MET A 16 -36.75 -22.42 5.60
N ILE A 17 -37.62 -21.49 5.19
CA ILE A 17 -37.37 -20.60 4.03
C ILE A 17 -37.31 -19.12 4.45
N SER A 18 -37.44 -18.80 5.75
CA SER A 18 -37.49 -17.40 6.24
C SER A 18 -36.27 -16.93 7.05
N LEU A 19 -35.17 -17.70 7.12
CA LEU A 19 -34.04 -17.39 8.03
C LEU A 19 -32.63 -17.47 7.42
N LEU A 20 -32.49 -17.60 6.10
CA LEU A 20 -31.19 -17.37 5.44
C LEU A 20 -31.12 -15.92 4.93
N SER A 21 -31.22 -15.01 5.90
CA SER A 21 -30.94 -13.60 5.70
C SER A 21 -29.47 -13.41 5.33
N PHE A 22 -29.26 -12.84 4.15
CA PHE A 22 -28.10 -12.03 3.79
C PHE A 22 -26.74 -12.52 4.29
N THR A 23 -26.15 -13.49 3.59
CA THR A 23 -24.67 -13.53 3.51
C THR A 23 -24.25 -12.38 2.61
N ASN A 24 -23.95 -11.22 3.21
CA ASN A 24 -23.16 -10.19 2.56
C ASN A 24 -21.73 -10.74 2.40
N THR A 25 -21.52 -11.55 1.35
CA THR A 25 -20.19 -11.79 0.81
C THR A 25 -19.71 -10.46 0.28
N THR A 26 -18.98 -9.72 1.10
CA THR A 26 -18.04 -8.72 0.59
C THR A 26 -17.04 -9.50 -0.24
N VAL A 27 -17.30 -9.57 -1.55
CA VAL A 27 -16.27 -9.87 -2.53
C VAL A 27 -15.24 -8.77 -2.34
N VAL A 28 -14.22 -9.04 -1.53
CA VAL A 28 -12.96 -8.33 -1.63
C VAL A 28 -12.51 -8.65 -3.03
N THR A 29 -12.78 -7.72 -3.95
CA THR A 29 -12.13 -7.72 -5.24
C THR A 29 -10.67 -7.54 -4.92
N GLU A 30 -9.98 -8.67 -4.76
CA GLU A 30 -8.54 -8.74 -4.81
C GLU A 30 -8.19 -8.04 -6.11
N SER A 31 -7.74 -6.79 -5.96
CA SER A 31 -7.36 -5.96 -7.09
C SER A 31 -6.23 -6.72 -7.73
N THR A 32 -6.49 -7.34 -8.88
CA THR A 32 -5.49 -8.01 -9.68
C THR A 32 -4.47 -6.94 -10.02
N VAL A 33 -3.38 -6.90 -9.25
CA VAL A 33 -2.24 -6.03 -9.52
C VAL A 33 -1.71 -6.50 -10.85
N ASP A 34 -2.11 -5.81 -11.92
CA ASP A 34 -1.49 -5.95 -13.21
C ASP A 34 0.01 -5.68 -12.98
N PRO A 35 0.91 -6.67 -13.16
CA PRO A 35 2.31 -6.52 -12.81
C PRO A 35 2.91 -5.46 -13.71
N THR A 36 2.84 -4.22 -13.25
CA THR A 36 3.45 -3.09 -13.91
C THR A 36 4.94 -3.29 -13.74
N GLU A 37 5.63 -3.69 -14.79
CA GLU A 37 7.07 -3.91 -14.72
C GLU A 37 7.78 -2.55 -14.52
N TRP A 38 8.12 -2.25 -13.26
CA TRP A 38 8.81 -1.03 -12.92
C TRP A 38 10.26 -1.07 -13.41
N LYS A 39 10.63 -0.18 -14.33
CA LYS A 39 11.98 -0.15 -14.92
C LYS A 39 13.13 0.00 -13.92
N ASN A 40 12.96 0.80 -12.85
CA ASN A 40 14.03 1.08 -11.87
C ASN A 40 13.48 1.35 -10.47
N LEU A 41 12.58 0.48 -9.99
CA LEU A 41 12.08 0.53 -8.61
C LEU A 41 12.91 -0.41 -7.74
N THR A 42 13.83 0.08 -6.91
CA THR A 42 14.78 -0.80 -6.19
C THR A 42 14.52 -0.98 -4.70
N VAL A 43 13.83 -0.03 -4.06
CA VAL A 43 13.64 -0.03 -2.59
C VAL A 43 12.19 -0.32 -2.20
N LEU A 44 11.20 0.18 -2.95
CA LEU A 44 9.79 -0.09 -2.68
C LEU A 44 9.39 -1.49 -3.19
N PRO A 45 8.30 -2.08 -2.65
CA PRO A 45 7.80 -3.38 -3.11
C PRO A 45 7.58 -3.38 -4.63
N LYS A 46 7.95 -4.48 -5.29
CA LYS A 46 7.90 -4.59 -6.76
C LYS A 46 6.48 -4.75 -7.28
N ASP A 47 5.61 -5.30 -6.44
CA ASP A 47 4.18 -5.53 -6.62
C ASP A 47 3.32 -4.35 -6.13
N ILE A 48 3.93 -3.22 -5.77
CA ILE A 48 3.19 -2.01 -5.41
C ILE A 48 2.30 -1.57 -6.58
N SER A 49 1.03 -1.22 -6.29
CA SER A 49 0.14 -0.66 -7.30
C SER A 49 0.60 0.72 -7.75
N LYS A 50 0.16 1.14 -8.94
CA LYS A 50 0.48 2.48 -9.47
C LYS A 50 -0.05 3.60 -8.58
N GLU A 51 -1.23 3.41 -8.01
CA GLU A 51 -1.90 4.34 -7.13
C GLU A 51 -1.13 4.50 -5.82
N GLU A 52 -0.71 3.40 -5.21
CA GLU A 52 0.06 3.42 -3.96
C GLU A 52 1.46 3.98 -4.19
N LEU A 53 2.13 3.61 -5.29
CA LEU A 53 3.41 4.21 -5.65
C LEU A 53 3.30 5.73 -5.80
N LYS A 54 2.26 6.21 -6.49
CA LYS A 54 2.03 7.65 -6.66
C LYS A 54 1.72 8.34 -5.33
N LYS A 55 1.00 7.68 -4.42
CA LYS A 55 0.69 8.18 -3.08
C LYS A 55 1.97 8.33 -2.26
N VAL A 56 2.80 7.29 -2.19
CA VAL A 56 4.10 7.31 -1.50
C VAL A 56 5.01 8.43 -2.03
N MET A 57 5.08 8.62 -3.36
CA MET A 57 5.89 9.70 -3.95
C MET A 57 5.39 11.09 -3.55
N LYS A 58 4.07 11.29 -3.45
CA LYS A 58 3.48 12.55 -2.96
C LYS A 58 3.79 12.78 -1.49
N GLU A 59 3.77 11.74 -0.65
CA GLU A 59 4.12 11.84 0.76
C GLU A 59 5.58 12.28 0.95
N TYR A 60 6.51 11.71 0.16
CA TYR A 60 7.91 12.16 0.19
C TYR A 60 8.06 13.62 -0.27
N SER A 61 7.41 13.98 -1.37
CA SER A 61 7.39 15.36 -1.89
C SER A 61 6.87 16.35 -0.83
N ALA A 62 5.81 16.00 -0.12
CA ALA A 62 5.23 16.82 0.95
C ALA A 62 6.17 16.92 2.17
N ALA A 63 6.73 15.81 2.63
CA ALA A 63 7.63 15.77 3.78
C ALA A 63 8.90 16.62 3.57
N LEU A 64 9.41 16.65 2.34
CA LEU A 64 10.61 17.42 1.96
C LEU A 64 10.27 18.84 1.48
N GLY A 65 9.01 19.17 1.22
CA GLY A 65 8.60 20.46 0.66
C GLY A 65 9.15 20.73 -0.75
N VAL A 66 9.25 19.68 -1.58
CA VAL A 66 9.83 19.73 -2.92
C VAL A 66 8.85 19.23 -3.97
N LYS A 67 9.09 19.54 -5.26
CA LYS A 67 8.32 18.98 -6.39
C LYS A 67 9.00 17.72 -6.96
N CYS A 68 8.29 16.96 -7.79
CA CYS A 68 8.79 15.72 -8.41
C CYS A 68 10.14 15.89 -9.13
N SER A 69 10.32 17.03 -9.81
CA SER A 69 11.55 17.38 -10.53
C SER A 69 12.77 17.59 -9.62
N TYR A 70 12.58 17.66 -8.29
CA TYR A 70 13.69 17.68 -7.34
C TYR A 70 14.47 16.37 -7.35
N CYS A 71 13.78 15.23 -7.42
CA CYS A 71 14.42 13.91 -7.45
C CYS A 71 14.45 13.30 -8.86
N HIS A 72 13.43 13.53 -9.69
CA HIS A 72 13.33 12.92 -11.01
C HIS A 72 13.89 13.83 -12.10
N ALA A 73 14.66 13.23 -13.01
CA ALA A 73 15.27 13.93 -14.14
C ALA A 73 14.20 14.30 -15.19
N PRO A 74 14.44 15.34 -16.02
CA PRO A 74 13.64 15.53 -17.23
C PRO A 74 13.74 14.31 -18.15
N ALA A 75 12.71 14.08 -18.95
CA ALA A 75 12.76 13.07 -20.00
C ALA A 75 13.88 13.42 -21.01
N ALA A 76 14.55 12.39 -21.55
CA ALA A 76 15.57 12.60 -22.58
C ALA A 76 14.95 13.15 -23.89
N GLU A 77 13.70 12.77 -24.17
CA GLU A 77 12.94 13.19 -25.33
C GLU A 77 11.51 13.58 -24.90
N GLY A 78 11.00 14.69 -25.45
CA GLY A 78 9.65 15.20 -25.17
C GLY A 78 9.48 15.91 -23.82
N ASP A 79 8.23 16.21 -23.47
CA ASP A 79 7.87 16.89 -22.23
C ASP A 79 7.73 15.91 -21.06
N GLY A 80 8.14 16.34 -19.86
CA GLY A 80 7.89 15.63 -18.61
C GLY A 80 9.16 15.13 -17.91
N LEU A 81 8.99 14.11 -17.08
CA LEU A 81 10.05 13.56 -16.22
C LEU A 81 10.31 12.09 -16.55
N ASP A 82 11.58 11.71 -16.58
CA ASP A 82 12.00 10.32 -16.54
C ASP A 82 12.06 9.85 -15.08
N PHE A 83 11.00 9.17 -14.64
CA PHE A 83 10.91 8.64 -13.29
C PHE A 83 11.89 7.48 -13.03
N ALA A 84 12.34 6.79 -14.08
CA ALA A 84 13.25 5.66 -13.97
C ALA A 84 14.72 6.09 -13.94
N SER A 85 15.07 7.24 -14.53
CA SER A 85 16.44 7.78 -14.52
C SER A 85 16.98 8.04 -13.11
N ASP A 86 18.27 7.75 -12.92
CA ASP A 86 19.06 8.08 -11.73
C ASP A 86 20.04 9.24 -12.00
N ALA A 87 19.83 10.04 -13.06
CA ALA A 87 20.70 11.17 -13.42
C ALA A 87 20.78 12.27 -12.33
N LYS A 88 19.86 12.25 -11.36
CA LYS A 88 19.85 13.16 -10.20
C LYS A 88 20.18 12.40 -8.92
N LYS A 89 21.26 12.83 -8.24
CA LYS A 89 21.73 12.24 -6.97
C LYS A 89 20.69 12.24 -5.87
N GLU A 90 19.74 13.18 -5.90
CA GLU A 90 18.66 13.30 -4.90
C GLU A 90 17.81 12.03 -4.84
N LYS A 91 17.65 11.31 -5.95
CA LYS A 91 16.91 10.04 -5.99
C LYS A 91 17.66 8.93 -5.25
N GLU A 92 18.97 8.85 -5.39
CA GLU A 92 19.81 7.90 -4.66
C GLU A 92 19.81 8.22 -3.16
N PHE A 93 19.93 9.50 -2.79
CA PHE A 93 19.80 9.92 -1.39
C PHE A 93 18.43 9.55 -0.81
N ALA A 94 17.35 9.77 -1.55
CA ALA A 94 16.02 9.36 -1.13
C ALA A 94 15.93 7.84 -0.90
N ARG A 95 16.52 7.01 -1.78
CA ARG A 95 16.60 5.54 -1.58
C ARG A 95 17.30 5.19 -0.27
N HIS A 96 18.44 5.82 0.03
CA HIS A 96 19.15 5.63 1.30
C HIS A 96 18.30 6.04 2.50
N MET A 97 17.59 7.17 2.43
CA MET A 97 16.72 7.63 3.52
C MET A 97 15.53 6.71 3.75
N ILE A 98 14.97 6.10 2.71
CA ILE A 98 13.89 5.11 2.85
C ILE A 98 14.41 3.87 3.61
N VAL A 99 15.58 3.35 3.23
CA VAL A 99 16.20 2.21 3.92
C VAL A 99 16.51 2.54 5.38
N MET A 100 17.09 3.71 5.65
CA MET A 100 17.39 4.17 6.99
C MET A 100 16.14 4.28 7.86
N THR A 101 15.07 4.90 7.34
CA THR A 101 13.81 5.09 8.07
C THR A 101 13.15 3.76 8.40
N ARG A 102 13.09 2.84 7.43
CA ARG A 102 12.59 1.48 7.67
C ARG A 102 13.40 0.75 8.73
N LYS A 103 14.73 0.83 8.67
CA LYS A 103 15.61 0.23 9.67
C LYS A 103 15.31 0.76 11.06
N ILE A 104 15.21 2.09 11.22
CA ILE A 104 14.87 2.72 12.50
C ILE A 104 13.54 2.18 13.02
N ASN A 105 12.51 2.11 12.17
CA ASN A 105 11.18 1.61 12.53
C ASN A 105 11.21 0.14 12.97
N VAL A 106 11.83 -0.73 12.18
CA VAL A 106 11.91 -2.17 12.49
C VAL A 106 12.69 -2.41 13.79
N GLU A 107 13.86 -1.78 13.95
CA GLU A 107 14.75 -2.06 15.08
C GLU A 107 14.28 -1.44 16.39
N ASN A 108 13.61 -0.29 16.35
CA ASN A 108 13.31 0.48 17.57
C ASN A 108 11.82 0.55 17.92
N PHE A 109 10.93 0.21 16.99
CA PHE A 109 9.47 0.37 17.16
C PHE A 109 8.69 -0.94 16.98
N ASN A 110 9.36 -2.09 16.77
CA ASN A 110 8.70 -3.39 16.70
C ASN A 110 8.47 -4.04 18.09
N TRP A 111 7.87 -3.30 19.03
CA TRP A 111 7.70 -3.77 20.41
C TRP A 111 6.75 -4.96 20.55
N ASN A 112 5.79 -5.09 19.62
CA ASN A 112 4.78 -6.13 19.65
C ASN A 112 5.18 -7.38 18.85
N ASN A 113 6.41 -7.43 18.32
CA ASN A 113 6.86 -8.48 17.40
C ASN A 113 5.88 -8.69 16.24
N ASP A 114 5.52 -7.59 15.56
CA ASP A 114 4.66 -7.63 14.38
C ASP A 114 5.27 -8.57 13.33
N PRO A 115 4.48 -9.50 12.76
CA PRO A 115 4.96 -10.40 11.71
C PRO A 115 5.36 -9.68 10.42
N ASN A 116 4.93 -8.43 10.22
CA ASN A 116 5.21 -7.58 9.06
C ASN A 116 5.87 -6.25 9.51
N PRO A 117 7.06 -6.29 10.12
CA PRO A 117 7.67 -5.11 10.74
C PRO A 117 8.05 -4.01 9.73
N GLU A 118 8.15 -4.33 8.44
CA GLU A 118 8.37 -3.38 7.34
C GLU A 118 7.22 -2.38 7.16
N ASN A 119 6.03 -2.68 7.69
CA ASN A 119 4.86 -1.79 7.67
C ASN A 119 4.84 -0.80 8.85
N ILE A 120 5.76 -0.94 9.81
CA ILE A 120 5.87 -0.01 10.94
C ILE A 120 6.34 1.35 10.43
N ASN A 121 5.57 2.39 10.75
CA ASN A 121 5.78 3.75 10.26
C ASN A 121 5.77 4.80 11.38
N ALA A 122 6.49 4.53 12.46
CA ALA A 122 6.58 5.44 13.62
C ALA A 122 7.44 6.67 13.31
N VAL A 123 8.63 6.46 12.76
CA VAL A 123 9.52 7.48 12.23
C VAL A 123 9.20 7.71 10.75
N THR A 124 8.98 8.98 10.40
CA THR A 124 8.66 9.40 9.03
C THR A 124 9.61 10.50 8.58
N CYS A 125 9.74 10.69 7.25
CA CYS A 125 10.57 11.75 6.67
C CYS A 125 10.22 13.14 7.23
N ASN A 126 8.93 13.40 7.49
CA ASN A 126 8.44 14.68 7.95
C ASN A 126 8.93 15.05 9.36
N MET A 127 9.24 14.08 10.22
CA MET A 127 9.73 14.34 11.58
C MET A 127 11.04 15.12 11.58
N CYS A 128 11.93 14.83 10.64
CA CYS A 128 13.21 15.51 10.47
C CYS A 128 13.13 16.65 9.45
N HIS A 129 12.55 16.40 8.28
CA HIS A 129 12.55 17.37 7.17
C HIS A 129 11.59 18.54 7.40
N LYS A 130 10.43 18.32 8.01
CA LYS A 130 9.42 19.35 8.33
C LYS A 130 9.12 20.28 7.15
N GLY A 131 8.92 19.71 5.97
CA GLY A 131 8.66 20.45 4.73
C GLY A 131 9.88 21.16 4.15
N LYS A 132 11.10 20.70 4.45
CA LYS A 132 12.36 21.25 3.93
C LYS A 132 13.24 20.16 3.33
N ALA A 133 13.86 20.47 2.19
CA ALA A 133 14.68 19.51 1.46
C ALA A 133 15.87 18.99 2.29
N SER A 134 16.37 19.79 3.23
CA SER A 134 17.40 19.40 4.19
C SER A 134 16.93 19.70 5.62
N PRO A 135 17.06 18.74 6.56
CA PRO A 135 16.81 18.99 7.98
C PRO A 135 17.75 20.07 8.52
N LYS A 136 17.29 20.85 9.50
CA LYS A 136 18.18 21.78 10.22
C LYS A 136 19.15 20.98 11.11
N LYS A 137 20.40 21.43 11.14
CA LYS A 137 21.40 20.97 12.11
C LYS A 137 21.10 21.52 13.50
#